data_AF-A0A1Y4B1I6-F1
#
_entry.id   AF-A0A1Y4B1I6-F1
#
_cell.length_a   1.000
_cell.length_b   1.000
_cell.length_c   1.000
_cell.angle_alpha   90.00
_cell.angle_beta   90.00
_cell.angle_gamma   90.00
#
_symmetry.space_group_name_H-M   'P 1'
#
loop_
_entity.id
_entity.type
_entity.pdbx_description
1 polymer ?
#
loop_
_entity_poly.entity_id
_entity_poly.type
_entity_poly.pdbx_seq_one_letter_code
_entity_poly.pdbx_strand_id
1 'polypeptide(L)' 'MEGDINKTTDVLLRKLWSKLEDVPVNPESEKLESDFLFFEKGVDKYEDVWRWFDNRYPGGVAAILGAE' A
#
# COMPACT_ATOMS: atom_id res chain seq x y z
N MET A 1 -7.98 7.67 -24.82
CA MET A 1 -8.44 8.04 -23.47
C MET A 1 -7.54 7.30 -22.48
N GLU A 2 -6.36 7.84 -22.19
CA GLU A 2 -5.38 7.23 -21.26
C GLU A 2 -5.15 8.09 -20.01
N GLY A 3 -5.84 9.23 -19.89
CA GLY A 3 -5.67 10.19 -18.79
C GLY A 3 -6.47 9.88 -17.52
N ASP A 4 -7.58 9.15 -17.62
CA ASP A 4 -8.53 8.96 -16.50
C ASP A 4 -8.22 7.71 -15.63
N ILE A 5 -7.54 6.71 -16.21
CA ILE A 5 -7.22 5.44 -15.53
C ILE A 5 -6.13 5.66 -14.48
N ASN A 6 -5.16 6.53 -14.77
CA ASN A 6 -4.06 6.84 -13.85
C ASN A 6 -4.53 7.64 -12.63
N LYS A 7 -5.49 8.56 -12.81
CA LYS A 7 -6.10 9.31 -11.69
C LYS A 7 -6.91 8.41 -10.76
N THR A 8 -7.71 7.50 -11.31
CA THR A 8 -8.55 6.62 -10.49
C THR A 8 -7.69 5.64 -9.69
N THR A 9 -6.63 5.12 -10.31
CA THR A 9 -5.66 4.22 -9.67
C THR A 9 -4.89 4.90 -8.54
N ASP A 10 -4.42 6.14 -8.74
CA ASP A 10 -3.77 6.94 -7.69
C ASP A 10 -4.68 7.13 -6.47
N VAL A 11 -5.92 7.57 -6.68
CA VAL A 11 -6.88 7.80 -5.58
C VAL A 11 -7.19 6.50 -4.82
N LEU A 12 -7.30 5.37 -5.52
CA LEU A 12 -7.53 4.08 -4.88
C LEU A 12 -6.31 3.63 -4.07
N LEU A 13 -5.09 3.74 -4.62
CA LEU A 13 -3.87 3.36 -3.92
C LEU A 13 -3.61 4.23 -2.68
N ARG A 14 -3.85 5.54 -2.74
CA ARG A 14 -3.78 6.41 -1.55
C ARG A 14 -4.78 6.00 -0.47
N LYS A 15 -6.01 5.67 -0.85
CA LYS A 15 -7.02 5.17 0.10
C LYS A 15 -6.60 3.85 0.72
N LEU A 16 -6.01 2.95 -0.06
CA LEU A 16 -5.48 1.69 0.46
C LEU A 16 -4.29 1.92 1.40
N TRP A 17 -3.38 2.83 1.05
CA TRP A 17 -2.27 3.21 1.92
C TRP A 17 -2.75 3.75 3.27
N SER A 18 -3.70 4.68 3.27
CA SER A 18 -4.29 5.21 4.51
C SER A 18 -4.94 4.10 5.35
N LYS A 19 -5.57 3.10 4.72
CA LYS A 19 -6.09 1.93 5.45
C LYS A 19 -4.97 1.06 6.02
N LEU A 20 -3.85 0.90 5.32
CA LEU A 20 -2.69 0.14 5.79
C LEU A 20 -2.03 0.79 7.02
N GLU A 21 -2.10 2.11 7.15
CA GLU A 21 -1.62 2.83 8.35
C GLU A 21 -2.49 2.56 9.58
N ASP A 22 -3.77 2.27 9.38
CA ASP A 22 -4.71 1.89 10.45
C ASP A 22 -4.61 0.40 10.83
N VAL A 23 -4.03 -0.43 9.97
CA VAL A 23 -3.84 -1.87 10.25
C VAL A 23 -2.75 -2.05 11.31
N PRO A 24 -3.04 -2.77 12.41
CA PRO A 24 -2.03 -3.07 13.42
C PRO A 24 -0.92 -3.94 12.82
N VAL A 25 0.32 -3.55 13.12
CA VAL A 25 1.54 -4.25 12.69
C VAL A 25 2.36 -4.52 13.95
N ASN A 26 2.93 -5.72 14.01
CA ASN A 26 3.79 -6.10 15.11
C ASN A 26 5.11 -5.31 15.02
N PRO A 27 5.50 -4.53 16.05
CA PRO A 27 6.66 -3.65 15.97
C PRO A 27 8.01 -4.38 15.99
N GLU A 28 8.04 -5.64 16.40
CA GLU A 28 9.28 -6.45 16.46
C GLU A 28 9.51 -7.24 15.17
N SER A 29 8.43 -7.71 14.55
CA SER A 29 8.50 -8.56 13.36
C SER A 29 8.04 -7.88 12.08
N GLU A 30 7.55 -6.64 12.18
CA GLU A 30 7.08 -5.82 11.06
C GLU A 30 5.94 -6.45 10.23
N LYS A 31 5.31 -7.48 10.79
CA LYS A 31 4.23 -8.26 10.18
C LYS A 31 2.86 -7.69 10.51
N LEU A 32 1.93 -7.81 9.57
CA LEU A 32 0.54 -7.46 9.78
C LEU A 32 -0.07 -8.33 10.89
N GLU A 33 -0.75 -7.71 11.86
CA GLU A 33 -1.49 -8.42 12.90
C GLU A 33 -2.94 -8.71 12.51
N SER A 34 -3.38 -8.16 11.38
CA SER A 34 -4.69 -8.38 10.79
C SER A 34 -4.59 -8.56 9.28
N ASP A 35 -5.63 -9.14 8.69
CA ASP A 35 -5.69 -9.33 7.24
C ASP A 35 -5.85 -7.97 6.55
N PHE A 36 -5.12 -7.76 5.46
CA PHE A 36 -5.19 -6.54 4.67
C PHE A 36 -5.31 -6.88 3.18
N LEU A 37 -6.45 -6.51 2.58
CA LEU A 37 -6.80 -6.85 1.19
C LEU A 37 -6.84 -8.36 0.94
N PHE A 38 -5.77 -8.90 0.37
CA PHE A 38 -5.54 -10.32 0.09
C PHE A 38 -4.29 -10.84 0.82
N PHE A 39 -3.64 -9.98 1.62
CA PHE A 39 -2.56 -10.37 2.51
C PHE A 39 -3.15 -10.85 3.83
N GLU A 40 -2.82 -12.07 4.21
CA GLU A 40 -3.22 -12.63 5.50
C GLU A 40 -2.36 -12.04 6.62
N LYS A 41 -2.84 -12.13 7.86
CA LYS A 41 -2.02 -11.78 9.03
C LYS A 41 -0.69 -12.56 9.01
N GLY A 42 0.38 -11.91 9.42
CA GLY A 42 1.73 -12.49 9.43
C GLY A 42 2.54 -12.22 8.17
N VAL A 43 1.95 -11.57 7.16
CA VAL A 43 2.67 -11.03 5.99
C VAL A 43 3.50 -9.82 6.40
N ASP A 44 4.67 -9.66 5.79
CA ASP A 44 5.57 -8.53 6.07
C ASP A 44 5.05 -7.23 5.43
N LYS A 45 4.90 -6.18 6.23
CA LYS A 45 4.36 -4.89 5.74
C LYS A 45 5.32 -4.21 4.77
N TYR A 46 6.63 -4.31 4.98
CA TYR A 46 7.63 -3.58 4.20
C TYR A 46 8.16 -4.39 3.01
N GLU A 47 8.26 -5.70 3.13
CA GLU A 47 8.76 -6.54 2.02
C GLU A 47 7.65 -6.93 1.04
N ASP A 48 6.47 -7.33 1.52
CA ASP A 48 5.40 -7.82 0.66
C ASP A 48 4.43 -6.71 0.28
N VAL A 49 3.87 -6.01 1.28
CA VAL A 49 2.81 -5.03 1.03
C VAL A 49 3.38 -3.80 0.29
N TRP A 50 4.48 -3.22 0.75
CA TRP A 50 5.10 -2.07 0.05
C TRP A 50 5.55 -2.42 -1.36
N ARG A 51 6.16 -3.59 -1.57
CA ARG A 51 6.60 -4.03 -2.90
C ARG A 51 5.43 -4.19 -3.86
N TRP A 52 4.27 -4.61 -3.34
CA TRP A 52 3.04 -4.66 -4.13
C TRP A 52 2.56 -3.27 -4.56
N PHE A 53 2.64 -2.27 -3.67
CA PHE A 53 2.33 -0.88 -4.04
C PHE A 53 3.33 -0.35 -5.07
N ASP A 54 4.62 -0.64 -4.88
CA ASP A 54 5.69 -0.23 -5.78
C ASP A 54 5.50 -0.75 -7.20
N ASN A 55 5.09 -2.02 -7.33
CA ASN A 55 4.85 -2.65 -8.62
C ASN A 55 3.58 -2.15 -9.33
N ARG A 56 2.66 -1.49 -8.61
CA ARG A 56 1.37 -1.00 -9.17
C ARG A 56 1.31 0.50 -9.37
N TYR A 57 2.29 1.24 -8.86
CA TYR A 57 2.35 2.68 -9.02
C TYR A 57 3.67 3.09 -9.67
N PRO A 58 3.66 3.75 -10.84
CA PRO A 58 4.88 4.32 -11.40
C PRO A 58 5.40 5.43 -10.47
N GLY A 59 6.54 5.19 -9.81
CA GLY A 59 7.09 6.04 -8.75
C GLY A 59 6.89 5.49 -7.32
N GLY A 60 6.17 4.38 -7.21
CA GLY A 60 6.06 3.55 -6.03
C GLY A 60 5.41 4.21 -4.82
N VAL A 61 5.64 3.61 -3.65
CA VAL A 61 5.16 4.15 -2.36
C VAL A 61 5.69 5.58 -2.15
N ALA A 62 6.91 5.89 -2.61
CA ALA A 62 7.49 7.22 -2.51
C ALA A 62 6.64 8.28 -3.22
N ALA A 63 6.04 7.96 -4.37
CA ALA A 63 5.16 8.88 -5.07
C ALA A 63 3.76 8.98 -4.44
N ILE A 64 3.32 7.98 -3.66
CA ILE A 64 2.12 8.07 -2.82
C ILE A 64 2.38 9.04 -1.65
N LEU A 65 3.56 8.96 -1.03
CA LEU A 65 3.96 9.80 0.11
C LEU A 65 4.34 11.23 -0.28
N GLY A 66 4.93 11.42 -1.47
CA GLY A 66 5.41 12.72 -1.95
C GLY A 66 4.40 13.53 -2.76
N ALA A 67 3.18 13.05 -2.93
CA ALA A 67 2.14 13.79 -3.63
C ALA A 67 1.32 14.64 -2.65
N GLU A 68 1.94 15.74 -2.22
CA GLU A 68 1.34 16.85 -1.46
C GLU A 68 0.39 17.70 -2.33
#